data_AF-A0AAW9SHC2-F1
#
_entry.id   AF-A0AAW9SHC2-F1
#
_cell.length_a   1.000
_cell.length_b   1.000
_cell.length_c   1.000
_cell.angle_alpha   90.00
_cell.angle_beta   90.00
_cell.angle_gamma   90.00
#
_symmetry.space_group_name_H-M   'P 1'
#
loop_
_entity.id
_entity.type
_entity.pdbx_description
1 polymer ?
#
loop_
_entity_poly.entity_id
_entity_poly.type
_entity_poly.pdbx_seq_one_letter_code
_entity_poly.pdbx_strand_id
1 'polypeptide(L)'
;MPHPDQPRTTLGRRLAAGVPQKVLRDVWNRARFGPGAPRSDERIYVAPCDVRYIHVTDGTVGKSMFRRRHSGMVRGGDWDLSRAPLPETRAARVIHDHFVRGMSWAETGIVDYHLEKIAEKGISEGARTLEEIMARYEDLDRVYEEAQRTGRLRPRSELPGHLRREYDGIYVHIARDGEVLRSGGGRNRFAIARVLGLPKIPAQLGIIHPEAVRAGVLRRLRQE
;
A
#
# COMPACT_ATOMS: atom_id res chain seq x y z
N MET A 1 14.99 -2.92 -18.62
CA MET A 1 14.84 -4.35 -19.01
C MET A 1 13.72 -4.96 -18.19
N PRO A 2 12.77 -5.72 -18.77
CA PRO A 2 11.58 -6.18 -18.05
C PRO A 2 11.85 -7.43 -17.18
N HIS A 3 11.35 -7.37 -15.96
CA HIS A 3 11.39 -8.37 -14.89
C HIS A 3 10.88 -9.78 -15.30
N PRO A 4 11.59 -10.89 -14.99
CA PRO A 4 11.25 -12.24 -15.47
C PRO A 4 10.08 -12.94 -14.75
N ASP A 5 9.51 -12.39 -13.68
CA ASP A 5 8.40 -13.01 -12.91
C ASP A 5 7.07 -12.25 -12.99
N GLN A 6 6.95 -11.26 -13.88
CA GLN A 6 5.66 -10.60 -14.11
C GLN A 6 4.95 -11.27 -15.29
N PRO A 7 3.66 -11.64 -15.18
CA PRO A 7 2.91 -12.21 -16.29
C PRO A 7 3.05 -11.30 -17.52
N ARG A 8 3.54 -11.90 -18.62
CA ARG A 8 3.92 -11.21 -19.87
C ARG A 8 2.74 -10.57 -20.61
N THR A 9 1.50 -10.91 -20.23
CA THR A 9 0.27 -10.36 -20.82
C THR A 9 -0.60 -9.68 -19.76
N THR A 10 -1.30 -8.60 -20.16
CA THR A 10 -2.29 -7.91 -19.32
C THR A 10 -3.33 -8.88 -18.75
N LEU A 11 -3.68 -9.93 -19.49
CA LEU A 11 -4.59 -10.99 -19.06
C LEU A 11 -4.01 -11.83 -17.92
N GLY A 12 -2.74 -12.27 -18.03
CA GLY A 12 -2.06 -13.01 -16.97
C GLY A 12 -1.93 -12.19 -15.68
N ARG A 13 -1.66 -10.89 -15.79
CA ARG A 13 -1.62 -9.97 -14.62
C ARG A 13 -2.98 -9.84 -13.94
N ARG A 14 -4.06 -9.77 -14.73
CA ARG A 14 -5.44 -9.70 -14.19
C ARG A 14 -5.84 -10.98 -13.46
N LEU A 15 -5.49 -12.15 -13.99
CA LEU A 15 -5.75 -13.43 -13.34
C LEU A 15 -4.95 -13.57 -12.04
N ALA A 16 -3.64 -13.26 -12.07
CA ALA A 16 -2.80 -13.28 -10.87
C ALA A 16 -3.29 -12.31 -9.77
N ALA A 17 -3.85 -11.16 -10.18
CA ALA A 17 -4.44 -10.19 -9.26
C ALA A 17 -5.83 -10.59 -8.71
N GLY A 18 -6.37 -11.75 -9.12
CA GLY A 18 -7.67 -12.28 -8.69
C GLY A 18 -8.85 -11.44 -9.14
N VAL A 19 -8.75 -10.80 -10.31
CA VAL A 19 -9.77 -9.86 -10.82
C VAL A 19 -11.17 -10.51 -10.95
N PRO A 20 -11.35 -11.74 -11.46
CA PRO A 20 -12.68 -12.35 -11.55
C PRO A 20 -13.36 -12.48 -10.17
N GLN A 21 -12.65 -12.99 -9.16
CA GLN A 21 -13.21 -13.13 -7.81
C GLN A 21 -13.53 -11.76 -7.17
N LYS A 22 -12.73 -10.74 -7.48
CA LYS A 22 -12.96 -9.36 -7.03
C LYS A 22 -14.20 -8.73 -7.68
N VAL A 23 -14.46 -8.99 -8.96
CA VAL A 23 -15.66 -8.50 -9.65
C VAL A 23 -16.92 -9.11 -9.03
N LEU A 24 -16.94 -10.43 -8.79
CA LEU A 24 -18.05 -11.08 -8.10
C LEU A 24 -18.28 -10.51 -6.70
N ARG A 25 -17.19 -10.24 -5.97
CA ARG A 25 -17.25 -9.59 -4.65
C ARG A 25 -17.85 -8.19 -4.72
N ASP A 26 -17.47 -7.38 -5.72
CA ASP A 26 -18.00 -6.02 -5.87
C ASP A 26 -19.52 -6.04 -6.10
N VAL A 27 -20.01 -7.02 -6.89
CA VAL A 27 -21.45 -7.24 -7.12
C VAL A 27 -22.15 -7.65 -5.82
N TRP A 28 -21.60 -8.64 -5.10
CA TRP A 28 -22.14 -9.10 -3.82
C TRP A 28 -22.20 -7.98 -2.77
N ASN A 29 -21.12 -7.21 -2.65
CA ASN A 29 -21.04 -6.08 -1.74
C ASN A 29 -22.12 -5.05 -2.06
N ARG A 30 -22.32 -4.72 -3.34
CA ARG A 30 -23.36 -3.77 -3.77
C ARG A 30 -24.77 -4.28 -3.47
N ALA A 31 -25.03 -5.57 -3.65
CA ALA A 31 -26.33 -6.16 -3.28
C ALA A 31 -26.59 -6.08 -1.77
N ARG A 32 -25.56 -6.32 -0.93
CA ARG A 32 -25.70 -6.37 0.53
C ARG A 32 -25.66 -5.01 1.23
N PHE A 33 -24.83 -4.09 0.76
CA PHE A 33 -24.56 -2.80 1.43
C PHE A 33 -24.97 -1.58 0.58
N GLY A 34 -25.63 -1.82 -0.56
CA GLY A 34 -26.16 -0.78 -1.43
C GLY A 34 -25.11 -0.09 -2.31
N PRO A 35 -25.49 1.02 -2.98
CA PRO A 35 -24.64 1.70 -3.97
C PRO A 35 -23.30 2.20 -3.43
N GLY A 36 -23.24 2.50 -2.12
CA GLY A 36 -22.05 3.00 -1.43
C GLY A 36 -21.07 1.91 -0.98
N ALA A 37 -21.35 0.63 -1.25
CA ALA A 37 -20.55 -0.50 -0.81
C ALA A 37 -19.06 -0.42 -1.23
N PRO A 38 -18.14 -1.02 -0.45
CA PRO A 38 -16.73 -1.07 -0.80
C PRO A 38 -16.50 -1.84 -2.09
N ARG A 39 -15.56 -1.34 -2.90
CA ARG A 39 -15.11 -2.00 -4.13
C ARG A 39 -13.69 -2.53 -3.94
N SER A 40 -13.40 -3.63 -4.58
CA SER A 40 -12.05 -4.19 -4.64
C SER A 40 -11.12 -3.19 -5.28
N ASP A 41 -9.89 -3.10 -4.79
CA ASP A 41 -8.82 -2.18 -5.17
C ASP A 41 -9.24 -0.70 -5.14
N GLU A 42 -10.32 -0.36 -4.43
CA GLU A 42 -10.85 1.00 -4.38
C GLU A 42 -9.82 2.00 -3.87
N ARG A 43 -9.73 3.12 -4.60
CA ARG A 43 -8.99 4.30 -4.15
C ARG A 43 -9.77 4.98 -3.04
N ILE A 44 -9.08 5.19 -1.94
CA ILE A 44 -9.49 6.05 -0.83
C ILE A 44 -8.37 7.04 -0.54
N TYR A 45 -8.69 8.14 0.12
CA TYR A 45 -7.75 9.17 0.54
C TYR A 45 -7.61 9.11 2.06
N VAL A 46 -6.36 9.02 2.52
CA VAL A 46 -6.02 8.95 3.95
C VAL A 46 -5.01 10.02 4.29
N ALA A 47 -5.13 10.63 5.46
CA ALA A 47 -4.11 11.51 6.00
C ALA A 47 -2.96 10.65 6.56
N PRO A 48 -1.75 10.69 5.96
CA PRO A 48 -0.66 9.79 6.33
C PRO A 48 -0.16 10.04 7.77
N CYS A 49 -0.26 11.28 8.26
CA CYS A 49 0.09 11.65 9.63
C CYS A 49 -0.93 11.18 10.68
N ASP A 50 -2.18 10.96 10.28
CA ASP A 50 -3.25 10.45 11.17
C ASP A 50 -3.21 8.92 11.32
N VAL A 51 -2.45 8.22 10.47
CA VAL A 51 -2.32 6.77 10.53
C VAL A 51 -1.39 6.39 11.70
N ARG A 52 -1.99 5.91 12.79
CA ARG A 52 -1.30 5.58 14.05
C ARG A 52 -1.01 4.11 14.25
N TYR A 53 -1.67 3.22 13.50
CA TYR A 53 -1.61 1.79 13.73
C TYR A 53 -1.30 0.98 12.47
N ILE A 54 -0.69 -0.18 12.67
CA ILE A 54 -0.62 -1.27 11.69
C ILE A 54 -1.59 -2.39 12.07
N HIS A 55 -2.06 -3.13 11.09
CA HIS A 55 -2.68 -4.43 11.36
C HIS A 55 -1.58 -5.48 11.58
N VAL A 56 -1.64 -6.18 12.70
CA VAL A 56 -0.66 -7.20 13.09
C VAL A 56 -1.19 -8.58 12.70
N THR A 57 -0.37 -9.32 11.98
CA THR A 57 -0.60 -10.74 11.68
C THR A 57 0.43 -11.54 12.46
N ASP A 58 0.14 -11.94 13.70
CA ASP A 58 1.14 -12.65 14.54
C ASP A 58 1.18 -14.17 14.31
N GLY A 59 0.48 -14.69 13.30
CA GLY A 59 0.51 -16.12 12.99
C GLY A 59 -0.19 -17.02 14.02
N THR A 60 -0.77 -16.47 15.10
CA THR A 60 -1.62 -17.27 15.99
C THR A 60 -2.92 -17.66 15.29
N VAL A 61 -3.38 -18.88 15.61
CA VAL A 61 -4.62 -19.46 15.08
C VAL A 61 -5.77 -18.49 15.37
N GLY A 62 -6.35 -17.90 14.31
CA GLY A 62 -7.43 -16.92 14.39
C GLY A 62 -7.11 -15.53 13.82
N LYS A 63 -5.81 -15.14 13.73
CA LYS A 63 -5.42 -13.83 13.19
C LYS A 63 -5.15 -13.90 11.68
N SER A 64 -6.13 -13.43 10.92
CA SER A 64 -6.19 -13.60 9.46
C SER A 64 -5.15 -12.76 8.71
N MET A 65 -4.33 -13.40 7.87
CA MET A 65 -3.41 -12.69 6.97
C MET A 65 -4.16 -12.11 5.76
N PHE A 66 -4.53 -10.83 5.84
CA PHE A 66 -5.20 -10.15 4.73
C PHE A 66 -4.21 -9.63 3.69
N ARG A 67 -4.25 -10.22 2.50
CA ARG A 67 -3.50 -9.80 1.31
C ARG A 67 -4.39 -9.04 0.31
N ARG A 68 -3.77 -8.44 -0.72
CA ARG A 68 -4.44 -7.69 -1.80
C ARG A 68 -5.61 -8.40 -2.48
N ARG A 69 -5.60 -9.74 -2.54
CA ARG A 69 -6.72 -10.54 -3.06
C ARG A 69 -8.03 -10.33 -2.27
N HIS A 70 -7.95 -9.95 -1.00
CA HIS A 70 -9.10 -9.66 -0.14
C HIS A 70 -9.54 -8.19 -0.19
N SER A 71 -8.88 -7.35 -0.99
CA SER A 71 -9.27 -5.95 -1.16
C SER A 71 -10.77 -5.81 -1.49
N GLY A 72 -11.44 -4.85 -0.86
CA GLY A 72 -12.88 -4.62 -0.93
C GLY A 72 -13.74 -5.56 -0.06
N MET A 73 -13.16 -6.54 0.64
CA MET A 73 -13.95 -7.47 1.46
C MET A 73 -14.50 -6.78 2.72
N VAL A 74 -15.80 -6.96 2.98
CA VAL A 74 -16.41 -6.61 4.26
C VAL A 74 -16.28 -7.80 5.20
N ARG A 75 -15.51 -7.65 6.27
CA ARG A 75 -15.21 -8.74 7.21
C ARG A 75 -15.53 -8.29 8.63
N GLY A 76 -16.46 -8.98 9.29
CA GLY A 76 -16.72 -8.80 10.73
C GLY A 76 -15.76 -9.61 11.60
N GLY A 77 -16.00 -9.59 12.91
CA GLY A 77 -15.16 -10.25 13.91
C GLY A 77 -13.95 -9.40 14.31
N ASP A 78 -13.09 -9.95 15.16
CA ASP A 78 -12.09 -9.18 15.91
C ASP A 78 -10.74 -9.01 15.25
N TRP A 79 -10.69 -9.12 13.93
CA TRP A 79 -9.44 -8.96 13.20
C TRP A 79 -8.84 -7.57 13.36
N ASP A 80 -9.67 -6.54 13.49
CA ASP A 80 -9.27 -5.14 13.63
C ASP A 80 -8.70 -4.81 15.02
N LEU A 81 -8.96 -5.67 16.02
CA LEU A 81 -8.34 -5.56 17.34
C LEU A 81 -6.87 -6.02 17.33
N SER A 82 -6.48 -6.82 16.33
CA SER A 82 -5.08 -7.21 16.12
C SER A 82 -4.31 -6.08 15.45
N ARG A 83 -4.05 -5.02 16.21
CA ARG A 83 -3.31 -3.83 15.77
C ARG A 83 -2.25 -3.41 16.78
N ALA A 84 -1.18 -2.81 16.28
CA ALA A 84 -0.09 -2.24 17.08
C ALA A 84 0.23 -0.83 16.60
N PRO A 85 0.86 0.02 17.43
CA PRO A 85 1.36 1.32 17.00
C PRO A 85 2.20 1.18 15.74
N LEU A 86 2.07 2.16 14.83
CA LEU A 86 2.85 2.21 13.60
C LEU A 86 4.34 2.23 13.96
N PRO A 87 5.09 1.16 13.62
CA PRO A 87 6.49 1.09 13.99
C PRO A 87 7.33 1.99 13.08
N GLU A 88 8.48 2.41 13.58
CA GLU A 88 9.53 2.93 12.73
C GLU A 88 10.08 1.78 11.87
N THR A 89 9.81 1.83 10.56
CA THR A 89 10.29 0.81 9.62
C THR A 89 11.63 1.25 9.00
N ARG A 90 12.43 0.30 8.49
CA ARG A 90 13.62 0.66 7.70
C ARG A 90 13.30 1.62 6.56
N ALA A 91 12.19 1.39 5.85
CA ALA A 91 11.72 2.30 4.81
C ALA A 91 11.53 3.73 5.34
N ALA A 92 10.92 3.90 6.51
CA ALA A 92 10.74 5.22 7.12
C ALA A 92 12.10 5.85 7.49
N ARG A 93 13.01 5.07 8.08
CA ARG A 93 14.36 5.53 8.45
C ARG A 93 15.16 6.00 7.24
N VAL A 94 15.27 5.16 6.21
CA VAL A 94 16.03 5.45 4.97
C VAL A 94 15.45 6.68 4.26
N ILE A 95 14.13 6.78 4.14
CA ILE A 95 13.48 7.95 3.52
C ILE A 95 13.76 9.22 4.31
N HIS A 96 13.73 9.16 5.63
CA HIS A 96 14.09 10.29 6.48
C HIS A 96 15.57 10.66 6.34
N ASP A 97 16.46 9.68 6.41
CA ASP A 97 17.91 9.90 6.29
C ASP A 97 18.27 10.55 4.94
N HIS A 98 17.68 10.07 3.85
CA HIS A 98 17.92 10.64 2.53
C HIS A 98 17.33 12.06 2.39
N PHE A 99 16.02 12.23 2.59
CA PHE A 99 15.36 13.50 2.26
C PHE A 99 15.41 14.56 3.37
N VAL A 100 15.61 14.17 4.62
CA VAL A 100 15.65 15.11 5.77
C VAL A 100 17.09 15.36 6.23
N ARG A 101 17.94 14.31 6.26
CA ARG A 101 19.35 14.44 6.68
C ARG A 101 20.32 14.66 5.52
N GLY A 102 19.86 14.56 4.27
CA GLY A 102 20.68 14.81 3.08
C GLY A 102 21.71 13.71 2.79
N MET A 103 21.55 12.52 3.35
CA MET A 103 22.45 11.39 3.10
C MET A 103 22.22 10.82 1.70
N SER A 104 23.24 10.39 0.99
CA SER A 104 23.06 9.61 -0.24
C SER A 104 22.40 8.26 0.03
N TRP A 105 21.79 7.65 -0.98
CA TRP A 105 21.20 6.31 -0.83
C TRP A 105 22.20 5.27 -0.33
N ALA A 106 23.46 5.32 -0.77
CA ALA A 106 24.51 4.43 -0.28
C ALA A 106 24.75 4.61 1.23
N GLU A 107 24.88 5.86 1.70
CA GLU A 107 25.12 6.17 3.11
C GLU A 107 23.98 5.76 4.04
N THR A 108 22.75 5.66 3.54
CA THR A 108 21.62 5.13 4.34
C THR A 108 21.74 3.63 4.68
N GLY A 109 22.72 2.93 4.09
CA GLY A 109 22.92 1.48 4.23
C GLY A 109 21.88 0.62 3.49
N ILE A 110 21.02 1.24 2.67
CA ILE A 110 19.96 0.51 1.97
C ILE A 110 20.49 -0.29 0.78
N VAL A 111 21.52 0.23 0.12
CA VAL A 111 22.19 -0.45 -0.99
C VAL A 111 22.83 -1.73 -0.48
N ASP A 112 23.62 -1.66 0.59
CA ASP A 112 24.27 -2.81 1.23
C ASP A 112 23.25 -3.87 1.64
N TYR A 113 22.15 -3.47 2.27
CA TYR A 113 21.07 -4.39 2.62
C TYR A 113 20.53 -5.15 1.40
N HIS A 114 20.32 -4.47 0.27
CA HIS A 114 19.80 -5.13 -0.92
C HIS A 114 20.85 -6.06 -1.55
N LEU A 115 22.12 -5.67 -1.57
CA LEU A 115 23.22 -6.50 -2.06
C LEU A 115 23.39 -7.77 -1.22
N GLU A 116 23.34 -7.68 0.11
CA GLU A 116 23.36 -8.85 0.99
C GLU A 116 22.20 -9.82 0.68
N LYS A 117 20.98 -9.28 0.49
CA LYS A 117 19.81 -10.12 0.16
C LYS A 117 19.90 -10.75 -1.24
N ILE A 118 20.52 -10.07 -2.20
CA ILE A 118 20.79 -10.63 -3.52
C ILE A 118 21.85 -11.73 -3.41
N ALA A 119 22.92 -11.54 -2.63
CA ALA A 119 23.91 -12.58 -2.41
C ALA A 119 23.30 -13.83 -1.76
N GLU A 120 22.39 -13.65 -0.79
CA GLU A 120 21.70 -14.77 -0.12
C GLU A 120 20.64 -15.47 -0.99
N LYS A 121 19.83 -14.72 -1.75
CA LYS A 121 18.57 -15.21 -2.34
C LYS A 121 18.48 -15.02 -3.86
N GLY A 122 19.49 -14.42 -4.47
CA GLY A 122 19.52 -14.03 -5.88
C GLY A 122 18.59 -12.86 -6.25
N ILE A 123 17.83 -12.31 -5.29
CA ILE A 123 16.87 -11.23 -5.53
C ILE A 123 16.50 -10.48 -4.24
N SER A 124 16.31 -9.17 -4.33
CA SER A 124 15.83 -8.33 -3.24
C SER A 124 14.83 -7.29 -3.73
N GLU A 125 13.57 -7.37 -3.25
CA GLU A 125 12.45 -6.48 -3.64
C GLU A 125 12.25 -6.31 -5.16
N GLY A 126 12.67 -7.30 -5.94
CA GLY A 126 12.62 -7.30 -7.39
C GLY A 126 13.99 -7.15 -8.05
N ALA A 127 14.91 -6.41 -7.43
CA ALA A 127 16.22 -6.17 -7.98
C ALA A 127 17.14 -7.39 -7.83
N ARG A 128 17.97 -7.64 -8.85
CA ARG A 128 19.02 -8.66 -8.89
C ARG A 128 20.42 -8.08 -9.04
N THR A 129 20.52 -6.79 -9.36
CA THR A 129 21.81 -6.10 -9.54
C THR A 129 21.82 -4.75 -8.82
N LEU A 130 23.02 -4.18 -8.65
CA LEU A 130 23.20 -2.84 -8.08
C LEU A 130 22.48 -1.77 -8.90
N GLU A 131 22.54 -1.86 -10.23
CA GLU A 131 21.91 -0.92 -11.14
C GLU A 131 20.39 -0.93 -10.97
N GLU A 132 19.78 -2.12 -10.81
CA GLU A 132 18.35 -2.24 -10.53
C GLU A 132 17.95 -1.70 -9.15
N ILE A 133 18.84 -1.82 -8.15
CA ILE A 133 18.64 -1.20 -6.83
C ILE A 133 18.69 0.32 -6.99
N MET A 134 19.73 0.87 -7.60
CA MET A 134 19.91 2.32 -7.76
C MET A 134 18.75 2.95 -8.54
N ALA A 135 18.36 2.35 -9.67
CA ALA A 135 17.23 2.82 -10.47
C ALA A 135 15.92 2.89 -9.66
N ARG A 136 15.69 1.92 -8.76
CA ARG A 136 14.54 1.92 -7.84
C ARG A 136 14.58 3.09 -6.86
N TYR A 137 15.75 3.46 -6.35
CA TYR A 137 15.90 4.54 -5.39
C TYR A 137 15.87 5.92 -6.07
N GLU A 138 16.44 6.06 -7.26
CA GLU A 138 16.26 7.24 -8.11
C GLU A 138 14.79 7.46 -8.52
N ASP A 139 14.02 6.37 -8.70
CA ASP A 139 12.56 6.45 -8.87
C ASP A 139 11.88 7.07 -7.64
N LEU A 140 12.41 6.87 -6.43
CA LEU A 140 11.88 7.49 -5.21
C LEU A 140 12.21 8.98 -5.13
N ASP A 141 13.37 9.40 -5.62
CA ASP A 141 13.73 10.83 -5.74
C ASP A 141 12.72 11.55 -6.63
N ARG A 142 12.43 10.99 -7.81
CA ARG A 142 11.40 11.53 -8.71
C ARG A 142 10.02 11.62 -8.05
N VAL A 143 9.63 10.59 -7.28
CA VAL A 143 8.36 10.59 -6.56
C VAL A 143 8.35 11.66 -5.46
N TYR A 144 9.45 11.83 -4.73
CA TYR A 144 9.57 12.82 -3.68
C TYR A 144 9.51 14.24 -4.24
N GLU A 145 10.32 14.55 -5.24
CA GLU A 145 10.37 15.87 -5.91
C GLU A 145 9.00 16.25 -6.49
N GLU A 146 8.35 15.31 -7.17
CA GLU A 146 7.00 15.53 -7.71
C GLU A 146 5.99 15.78 -6.60
N ALA A 147 6.02 14.99 -5.52
CA ALA A 147 5.11 15.14 -4.40
C ALA A 147 5.32 16.44 -3.63
N GLN A 148 6.58 16.84 -3.45
CA GLN A 148 6.98 18.09 -2.81
C GLN A 148 6.49 19.28 -3.65
N ARG A 149 6.72 19.24 -4.96
CA ARG A 149 6.31 20.31 -5.88
C ARG A 149 4.79 20.44 -6.02
N THR A 150 4.06 19.33 -6.03
CA THR A 150 2.62 19.32 -6.29
C THR A 150 1.75 19.28 -5.04
N GLY A 151 2.32 19.01 -3.87
CA GLY A 151 1.59 18.82 -2.62
C GLY A 151 0.72 17.55 -2.59
N ARG A 152 0.91 16.61 -3.52
CA ARG A 152 0.13 15.36 -3.59
C ARG A 152 0.97 14.17 -4.08
N LEU A 153 0.61 12.97 -3.63
CA LEU A 153 1.07 11.75 -4.29
C LEU A 153 0.16 11.37 -5.44
N ARG A 154 0.75 11.05 -6.60
CA ARG A 154 -0.03 10.56 -7.75
C ARG A 154 -0.71 9.23 -7.45
N PRO A 155 -2.01 9.09 -7.74
CA PRO A 155 -2.70 7.82 -7.64
C PRO A 155 -2.16 6.83 -8.69
N ARG A 156 -2.37 5.53 -8.45
CA ARG A 156 -1.94 4.48 -9.39
C ARG A 156 -2.58 4.61 -10.77
N SER A 157 -3.71 5.30 -10.90
CA SER A 157 -4.34 5.59 -12.20
C SER A 157 -3.54 6.53 -13.09
N GLU A 158 -2.65 7.33 -12.53
CA GLU A 158 -1.81 8.27 -13.28
C GLU A 158 -0.44 7.69 -13.63
N LEU A 159 -0.11 6.48 -13.18
CA LEU A 159 1.22 5.90 -13.32
C LEU A 159 1.27 4.80 -14.40
N PRO A 160 2.41 4.64 -15.10
CA PRO A 160 2.60 3.53 -16.03
C PRO A 160 2.38 2.17 -15.36
N GLY A 161 1.85 1.21 -16.11
CA GLY A 161 1.56 -0.12 -15.59
C GLY A 161 0.35 -0.21 -14.67
N HIS A 162 -0.53 0.81 -14.67
CA HIS A 162 -1.82 0.78 -14.01
C HIS A 162 -2.64 -0.46 -14.40
N LEU A 163 -3.11 -1.22 -13.40
CA LEU A 163 -3.94 -2.40 -13.62
C LEU A 163 -5.43 -2.09 -13.43
N ARG A 164 -5.80 -1.60 -12.25
CA ARG A 164 -7.18 -1.28 -11.86
C ARG A 164 -7.18 -0.42 -10.60
N ARG A 165 -7.93 0.69 -10.62
CA ARG A 165 -8.15 1.56 -9.45
C ARG A 165 -6.82 1.84 -8.71
N GLU A 166 -6.73 1.56 -7.41
CA GLU A 166 -5.52 1.81 -6.64
C GLU A 166 -4.67 0.53 -6.41
N TYR A 167 -4.76 -0.46 -7.30
CA TYR A 167 -3.97 -1.68 -7.18
C TYR A 167 -2.45 -1.37 -7.11
N ASP A 168 -1.78 -1.99 -6.13
CA ASP A 168 -0.39 -1.75 -5.74
C ASP A 168 -0.10 -0.40 -5.08
N GLY A 169 -1.14 0.34 -4.71
CA GLY A 169 -1.03 1.53 -3.87
C GLY A 169 -0.64 1.23 -2.42
N ILE A 170 -0.64 2.30 -1.62
CA ILE A 170 -0.48 2.22 -0.16
C ILE A 170 -1.67 1.45 0.40
N TYR A 171 -1.43 0.32 1.03
CA TYR A 171 -2.50 -0.62 1.38
C TYR A 171 -2.93 -0.46 2.83
N VAL A 172 -4.22 -0.27 3.05
CA VAL A 172 -4.77 0.00 4.39
C VAL A 172 -6.05 -0.79 4.65
N HIS A 173 -6.32 -1.13 5.90
CA HIS A 173 -7.58 -1.70 6.35
C HIS A 173 -8.35 -0.65 7.16
N ILE A 174 -9.68 -0.80 7.22
CA ILE A 174 -10.54 0.11 7.98
C ILE A 174 -11.20 -0.69 9.12
N ALA A 175 -10.81 -0.36 10.35
CA ALA A 175 -11.28 -1.00 11.58
C ALA A 175 -12.75 -0.63 11.90
N ARG A 176 -13.36 -1.28 12.91
CA ARG A 176 -14.76 -1.05 13.28
C ARG A 176 -15.06 0.39 13.72
N ASP A 177 -14.09 1.00 14.37
CA ASP A 177 -14.09 2.41 14.82
C ASP A 177 -13.74 3.41 13.71
N GLY A 178 -13.48 2.93 12.49
CA GLY A 178 -13.08 3.76 11.36
C GLY A 178 -11.59 4.12 11.35
N GLU A 179 -10.78 3.61 12.28
CA GLU A 179 -9.33 3.80 12.29
C GLU A 179 -8.71 3.15 11.05
N VAL A 180 -7.75 3.86 10.45
CA VAL A 180 -6.99 3.38 9.29
C VAL A 180 -5.81 2.56 9.79
N LEU A 181 -5.81 1.27 9.47
CA LEU A 181 -4.72 0.36 9.83
C LEU A 181 -3.80 0.16 8.62
N ARG A 182 -2.55 0.61 8.71
CA ARG A 182 -1.58 0.38 7.64
C ARG A 182 -1.31 -1.11 7.51
N SER A 183 -1.27 -1.60 6.28
CA SER A 183 -0.99 -2.99 5.94
C SER A 183 0.14 -3.08 4.92
N GLY A 184 0.41 -4.27 4.39
CA GLY A 184 1.56 -4.53 3.51
C GLY A 184 1.51 -3.76 2.19
N GLY A 185 2.66 -3.23 1.74
CA GLY A 185 2.83 -2.52 0.45
C GLY A 185 2.88 -1.00 0.58
N GLY A 186 3.48 -0.33 -0.42
CA GLY A 186 3.59 1.13 -0.49
C GLY A 186 4.42 1.79 0.61
N ARG A 187 5.35 1.07 1.26
CA ARG A 187 6.11 1.54 2.43
C ARG A 187 6.88 2.84 2.17
N ASN A 188 7.67 2.89 1.10
CA ASN A 188 8.48 4.08 0.75
C ASN A 188 7.59 5.29 0.42
N ARG A 189 6.56 5.08 -0.41
CA ARG A 189 5.58 6.15 -0.75
C ARG A 189 4.86 6.69 0.48
N PHE A 190 4.48 5.82 1.42
CA PHE A 190 3.86 6.23 2.67
C PHE A 190 4.83 7.03 3.55
N ALA A 191 6.10 6.62 3.63
CA ALA A 191 7.13 7.38 4.34
C ALA A 191 7.38 8.76 3.72
N ILE A 192 7.49 8.85 2.39
CA ILE A 192 7.61 10.12 1.65
C ILE A 192 6.46 11.06 2.01
N ALA A 193 5.22 10.56 1.96
CA ALA A 193 4.05 11.34 2.29
C ALA A 193 4.06 11.88 3.72
N ARG A 194 4.59 11.10 4.68
CA ARG A 194 4.73 11.51 6.08
C ARG A 194 5.83 12.55 6.27
N VAL A 195 6.99 12.38 5.63
CA VAL A 195 8.09 13.35 5.68
C VAL A 195 7.64 14.70 5.12
N LEU A 196 6.89 14.68 4.01
CA LEU A 196 6.35 15.89 3.38
C LEU A 196 5.14 16.48 4.11
N GLY A 197 4.59 15.81 5.12
CA GLY A 197 3.39 16.27 5.83
C GLY A 197 2.16 16.40 4.93
N LEU A 198 2.02 15.56 3.90
CA LEU A 198 0.92 15.67 2.94
C LEU A 198 -0.44 15.51 3.67
N PRO A 199 -1.44 16.36 3.38
CA PRO A 199 -2.71 16.33 4.09
C PRO A 199 -3.51 15.05 3.78
N LYS A 200 -3.43 14.58 2.54
CA LYS A 200 -4.11 13.38 2.05
C LYS A 200 -3.29 12.68 0.97
N ILE A 201 -3.39 11.36 0.93
CA ILE A 201 -2.74 10.52 -0.07
C ILE A 201 -3.67 9.43 -0.60
N PRO A 202 -3.54 9.04 -1.88
CA PRO A 202 -4.25 7.90 -2.42
C PRO A 202 -3.74 6.60 -1.81
N ALA A 203 -4.68 5.78 -1.34
CA ALA A 203 -4.46 4.49 -0.74
C ALA A 203 -5.45 3.46 -1.30
N GLN A 204 -5.00 2.22 -1.36
CA GLN A 204 -5.79 1.06 -1.73
C GLN A 204 -6.55 0.53 -0.52
N LEU A 205 -7.88 0.49 -0.63
CA LEU A 205 -8.74 -0.16 0.35
C LEU A 205 -8.42 -1.66 0.40
N GLY A 206 -8.03 -2.15 1.57
CA GLY A 206 -7.91 -3.57 1.88
C GLY A 206 -9.25 -4.14 2.29
N ILE A 207 -9.38 -4.60 3.53
CA ILE A 207 -10.69 -5.00 4.09
C ILE A 207 -11.27 -3.88 4.94
N ILE A 208 -12.58 -3.94 5.17
CA ILE A 208 -13.31 -2.99 6.01
C ILE A 208 -14.28 -3.73 6.93
N HIS A 209 -14.38 -3.27 8.17
CA HIS A 209 -15.32 -3.81 9.14
C HIS A 209 -16.77 -3.37 8.79
N PRO A 210 -17.78 -4.25 8.91
CA PRO A 210 -19.17 -3.92 8.58
C PRO A 210 -19.74 -2.74 9.39
N GLU A 211 -19.24 -2.48 10.61
CA GLU A 211 -19.61 -1.29 11.38
C GLU A 211 -19.15 0.01 10.70
N ALA A 212 -17.90 0.06 10.22
CA ALA A 212 -17.40 1.21 9.49
C ALA A 212 -18.12 1.43 8.15
N VAL A 213 -18.59 0.35 7.49
CA VAL A 213 -19.46 0.47 6.30
C VAL A 213 -20.78 1.14 6.68
N ARG A 214 -21.45 0.65 7.73
CA ARG A 214 -22.73 1.21 8.21
C ARG A 214 -22.61 2.65 8.72
N ALA A 215 -21.50 2.98 9.36
CA ALA A 215 -21.19 4.33 9.82
C ALA A 215 -20.81 5.30 8.67
N GLY A 216 -20.72 4.83 7.43
CA GLY A 216 -20.45 5.68 6.27
C GLY A 216 -19.00 6.17 6.18
N VAL A 217 -18.04 5.50 6.83
CA VAL A 217 -16.62 5.89 6.85
C VAL A 217 -16.05 6.06 5.44
N LEU A 218 -16.45 5.18 4.50
CA LEU A 218 -15.99 5.27 3.10
C LEU A 218 -16.48 6.52 2.37
N ARG A 219 -17.61 7.12 2.76
CA ARG A 219 -18.08 8.37 2.14
C ARG A 219 -17.07 9.50 2.39
N ARG A 220 -16.53 9.57 3.61
CA ARG A 220 -15.47 10.51 3.98
C ARG A 220 -14.16 10.18 3.26
N LEU A 221 -13.74 8.91 3.28
CA LEU A 221 -12.47 8.49 2.70
C LEU A 221 -12.43 8.52 1.16
N ARG A 222 -13.57 8.72 0.47
CA ARG A 222 -13.60 8.92 -0.99
C ARG A 222 -13.35 10.37 -1.41
N GLN A 223 -13.37 11.32 -0.48
CA GLN A 223 -13.15 12.74 -0.75
C GLN A 223 -11.66 13.04 -0.81
N GLU A 224 -11.21 13.51 -1.98
CA GLU A 224 -9.85 14.01 -2.21
C GLU A 224 -9.52 15.23 -1.35
#